data_AF-A0A432SGA2-F1
#
_entry.id   AF-A0A432SGA2-F1
#
_cell.length_a   1.000
_cell.length_b   1.000
_cell.length_c   1.000
_cell.angle_alpha   90.00
_cell.angle_beta   90.00
_cell.angle_gamma   90.00
#
_symmetry.space_group_name_H-M   'P 1'
#
loop_
_entity.id
_entity.type
_entity.pdbx_description
1 polymer ?
#
loop_
_entity_poly.entity_id
_entity_poly.type
_entity_poly.pdbx_seq_one_letter_code
_entity_poly.pdbx_strand_id
1 'polypeptide(L)'
;MDKTLFFDPNVSHDNGTGSAVLEKSDTDWVKTDRLFSTFLVPVEAGKSYTLSFWMKAESLQPSLEVYGVYWDQDKQEIENSRGTQIANSRTGTWEQGFVQINVPQNSNIKYFSLKVFMAHQGINGKIWVDDFAFTNGTKLPQRSPKKSFNGTITRVDSLGNMQIFENGFWRDFFPMAIVDVDSHRDLSVYSNQGFNMKLNAWSAADVKTAYAKGLYTALNITLPMMYDSQNISDLENRLQNILNDPDAASKLLFYYVDNEFYNRLPRVVNTINAIRAKDGGKRPVYMLQGDYGLARKYNDLSDIAGAYVATNRLVEDTNLIEQPSIYEYEIMDRTPNQTQPVVFAEITRGVQENFRPVLFGAIAKGARGAAFWRDGGSSGDITKRRWWNDLPNIKAEINKMMTAGIIQADHNPAFSTTASNPKIIAGTRVVNGVGYIIAANPTNRAVTSSYTLNGLGYTPSALQDFITGAGTGTVSGSSVTFTIPAYGSKVIKLLQ
;
A
#
# COMPACT_ATOMS: atom_id res chain seq x y z
N MET A 1 8.57 -23.43 -30.81
CA MET A 1 9.68 -24.23 -30.24
C MET A 1 9.16 -24.82 -28.95
N ASP A 2 8.94 -26.14 -28.92
CA ASP A 2 8.63 -26.87 -27.69
C ASP A 2 9.89 -26.86 -26.80
N LYS A 3 9.95 -25.92 -25.84
CA LYS A 3 10.90 -26.02 -24.73
C LYS A 3 10.26 -26.86 -23.64
N THR A 4 10.64 -28.12 -23.57
CA THR A 4 10.27 -29.12 -22.55
C THR A 4 11.01 -28.94 -21.21
N LEU A 5 11.58 -27.76 -20.93
CA LEU A 5 12.45 -27.52 -19.78
C LEU A 5 11.89 -26.41 -18.89
N PHE A 6 10.71 -26.65 -18.33
CA PHE A 6 10.18 -25.85 -17.22
C PHE A 6 10.51 -26.45 -15.87
N PHE A 7 11.19 -27.60 -15.79
CA PHE A 7 11.42 -28.29 -14.52
C PHE A 7 12.92 -28.53 -14.28
N ASP A 8 13.40 -28.11 -13.12
CA ASP A 8 14.75 -28.34 -12.63
C ASP A 8 14.71 -29.34 -11.46
N PRO A 9 15.10 -30.61 -11.66
CA PRO A 9 15.06 -31.61 -10.59
C PRO A 9 16.12 -31.36 -9.50
N ASN A 10 17.12 -30.51 -9.76
CA ASN A 10 18.24 -30.28 -8.84
C ASN A 10 18.04 -29.07 -7.94
N VAL A 11 17.02 -28.25 -8.23
CA VAL A 11 16.66 -27.09 -7.42
C VAL A 11 15.26 -27.31 -6.90
N SER A 12 15.09 -27.33 -5.58
CA SER A 12 13.79 -27.49 -4.93
C SER A 12 13.76 -26.68 -3.64
N HIS A 13 12.56 -26.30 -3.21
CA HIS A 13 12.37 -25.73 -1.87
C HIS A 13 12.47 -26.86 -0.84
N ASP A 14 11.69 -27.92 -1.01
CA ASP A 14 11.78 -29.15 -0.23
C ASP A 14 12.69 -30.17 -0.93
N ASN A 15 13.69 -30.70 -0.21
CA ASN A 15 14.72 -31.56 -0.81
C ASN A 15 14.14 -32.70 -1.66
N GLY A 16 14.38 -32.65 -2.97
CA GLY A 16 14.07 -33.73 -3.91
C GLY A 16 12.74 -33.59 -4.67
N THR A 17 11.99 -32.50 -4.49
CA THR A 17 10.74 -32.25 -5.24
C THR A 17 10.97 -31.72 -6.66
N GLY A 18 12.16 -31.17 -6.92
CA GLY A 18 12.44 -30.29 -8.06
C GLY A 18 11.62 -28.99 -8.01
N SER A 19 11.78 -28.12 -9.00
CA SER A 19 11.02 -26.87 -9.08
C SER A 19 10.78 -26.46 -10.52
N ALA A 20 9.78 -25.60 -10.73
CA ALA A 20 9.58 -25.04 -12.04
C ALA A 20 10.52 -23.84 -12.26
N VAL A 21 11.29 -23.83 -13.34
CA VAL A 21 12.18 -22.72 -13.70
C VAL A 21 11.57 -21.89 -14.82
N LEU A 22 11.57 -20.57 -14.64
CA LEU A 22 11.23 -19.61 -15.68
C LEU A 22 12.45 -18.75 -15.96
N GLU A 23 12.75 -18.58 -17.25
CA GLU A 23 13.83 -17.73 -17.73
C GLU A 23 13.30 -16.70 -18.73
N LYS A 24 13.85 -15.50 -18.67
CA LYS A 24 13.63 -14.51 -19.71
C LYS A 24 14.77 -14.60 -20.73
N SER A 25 14.46 -15.11 -21.93
CA SER A 25 15.44 -15.21 -23.02
C SER A 25 15.44 -14.03 -24.00
N ASP A 26 14.46 -13.13 -23.94
CA ASP A 26 14.33 -11.96 -24.84
C ASP A 26 13.50 -10.84 -24.16
N THR A 27 13.55 -9.61 -24.69
CA THR A 27 12.73 -8.48 -24.24
C THR A 27 11.27 -8.56 -24.70
N ASP A 28 10.97 -9.37 -25.71
CA ASP A 28 9.61 -9.63 -26.21
C ASP A 28 8.78 -10.47 -25.23
N TRP A 29 7.65 -9.93 -24.76
CA TRP A 29 6.72 -10.62 -23.85
C TRP A 29 6.20 -11.95 -24.40
N VAL A 30 6.10 -12.13 -25.72
CA VAL A 30 5.64 -13.40 -26.33
C VAL A 30 6.64 -14.53 -26.11
N LYS A 31 7.91 -14.17 -25.90
CA LYS A 31 9.03 -15.10 -25.77
C LYS A 31 9.51 -15.28 -24.32
N THR A 32 8.80 -14.70 -23.35
CA THR A 32 9.08 -14.96 -21.94
C THR A 32 8.46 -16.28 -21.51
N ASP A 33 9.15 -17.00 -20.63
CA ASP A 33 8.64 -18.26 -20.08
C ASP A 33 7.35 -18.03 -19.26
N ARG A 34 6.45 -19.01 -19.34
CA ARG A 34 5.10 -18.96 -18.76
C ARG A 34 4.71 -20.30 -18.21
N LEU A 35 4.11 -20.29 -17.03
CA LEU A 35 3.48 -21.45 -16.42
C LEU A 35 1.97 -21.22 -16.36
N PHE A 36 1.23 -22.21 -16.83
CA PHE A 36 -0.22 -22.24 -16.78
C PHE A 36 -0.65 -23.49 -16.05
N SER A 37 -1.58 -23.38 -15.09
CA SER A 37 -2.19 -24.58 -14.54
C SER A 37 -3.09 -25.22 -15.59
N THR A 38 -2.90 -26.52 -15.84
CA THR A 38 -3.76 -27.30 -16.74
C THR A 38 -5.06 -27.75 -16.07
N PHE A 39 -5.15 -27.58 -14.75
CA PHE A 39 -6.34 -27.86 -13.96
C PHE A 39 -7.04 -26.56 -13.56
N LEU A 40 -8.34 -26.71 -13.28
CA LEU A 40 -9.22 -25.64 -12.83
C LEU A 40 -9.57 -25.88 -11.36
N VAL A 41 -9.39 -24.85 -10.53
CA VAL A 41 -9.72 -24.90 -9.10
C VAL A 41 -11.11 -24.31 -8.88
N PRO A 42 -12.04 -25.00 -8.20
CA PRO A 42 -13.34 -24.43 -7.87
C PRO A 42 -13.23 -23.16 -7.02
N VAL A 43 -14.00 -22.14 -7.38
CA VAL A 43 -14.10 -20.88 -6.63
C VAL A 43 -15.54 -20.41 -6.53
N GLU A 44 -15.81 -19.57 -5.54
CA GLU A 44 -17.10 -18.96 -5.31
C GLU A 44 -17.06 -17.46 -5.65
N ALA A 45 -18.09 -17.00 -6.37
CA ALA A 45 -18.28 -15.59 -6.68
C ALA A 45 -18.32 -14.73 -5.42
N GLY A 46 -17.62 -13.59 -5.44
CA GLY A 46 -17.54 -12.67 -4.31
C GLY A 46 -16.72 -13.14 -3.12
N LYS A 47 -15.99 -14.26 -3.22
CA LYS A 47 -15.03 -14.71 -2.20
C LYS A 47 -13.61 -14.25 -2.54
N SER A 48 -12.78 -14.24 -1.50
CA SER A 48 -11.36 -13.92 -1.57
C SER A 48 -10.54 -15.16 -1.27
N TYR A 49 -9.43 -15.35 -1.98
CA TYR A 49 -8.51 -16.47 -1.84
C TYR A 49 -7.07 -15.98 -1.81
N THR A 50 -6.19 -16.68 -1.07
CA THR A 50 -4.75 -16.44 -1.10
C THR A 50 -4.05 -17.53 -1.89
N LEU A 51 -3.33 -17.11 -2.93
CA LEU A 51 -2.32 -17.91 -3.59
C LEU A 51 -0.97 -17.65 -2.89
N SER A 52 -0.31 -18.71 -2.44
CA SER A 52 1.07 -18.64 -1.96
C SER A 52 1.95 -19.64 -2.69
N PHE A 53 3.23 -19.32 -2.84
CA PHE A 53 4.21 -20.19 -3.49
C PHE A 53 5.60 -19.82 -3.01
N TRP A 54 6.55 -20.73 -3.13
CA TRP A 54 7.96 -20.46 -2.86
C TRP A 54 8.65 -20.01 -4.13
N MET A 55 9.52 -19.01 -4.03
CA MET A 55 10.34 -18.55 -5.15
C MET A 55 11.80 -18.33 -4.77
N LYS A 56 12.69 -18.64 -5.69
CA LYS A 56 14.13 -18.38 -5.60
C LYS A 56 14.56 -17.73 -6.91
N ALA A 57 15.29 -16.62 -6.84
CA ALA A 57 15.81 -15.95 -8.02
C ALA A 57 17.34 -15.99 -8.03
N GLU A 58 17.95 -16.13 -9.20
CA GLU A 58 19.41 -16.09 -9.34
C GLU A 58 19.98 -14.67 -9.17
N SER A 59 19.13 -13.65 -9.24
CA SER A 59 19.47 -12.26 -8.95
C SER A 59 18.24 -11.50 -8.45
N LEU A 60 18.41 -10.27 -7.94
CA LEU A 60 17.30 -9.43 -7.48
C LEU A 60 16.50 -8.79 -8.60
N GLN A 61 16.99 -8.83 -9.84
CA GLN A 61 16.40 -8.09 -10.93
C GLN A 61 15.15 -8.73 -11.54
N PRO A 62 15.10 -10.03 -11.87
CA PRO A 62 13.91 -10.62 -12.45
C PRO A 62 12.76 -10.59 -11.44
N SER A 63 11.54 -10.46 -11.96
CA SER A 63 10.30 -10.57 -11.22
C SER A 63 9.33 -11.44 -11.99
N LEU A 64 8.36 -12.01 -11.26
CA LEU A 64 7.24 -12.73 -11.82
C LEU A 64 6.03 -11.83 -11.87
N GLU A 65 5.19 -11.98 -12.88
CA GLU A 65 3.80 -11.54 -12.85
C GLU A 65 2.92 -12.75 -12.56
N VAL A 66 2.08 -12.63 -11.54
CA VAL A 66 1.26 -13.74 -11.04
C VAL A 66 -0.20 -13.32 -10.97
N TYR A 67 -1.05 -14.01 -11.72
CA TYR A 67 -2.50 -13.82 -11.76
C TYR A 67 -3.19 -15.12 -12.15
N GLY A 68 -4.47 -15.09 -12.51
CA GLY A 68 -5.11 -16.23 -13.13
C GLY A 68 -6.32 -15.84 -13.98
N VAL A 69 -7.06 -16.85 -14.43
CA VAL A 69 -8.27 -16.67 -15.26
C VAL A 69 -9.46 -17.24 -14.52
N TYR A 70 -10.58 -16.55 -14.58
CA TYR A 70 -11.87 -17.05 -14.14
C TYR A 70 -12.58 -17.77 -15.28
N TRP A 71 -13.19 -18.89 -14.95
CA TRP A 71 -13.87 -19.76 -15.90
C TRP A 71 -15.31 -20.02 -15.46
N ASP A 72 -16.20 -20.22 -16.43
CA ASP A 72 -17.58 -20.62 -16.17
C ASP A 72 -17.74 -22.14 -15.96
N GLN A 73 -18.99 -22.58 -15.79
CA GLN A 73 -19.33 -23.99 -15.62
C GLN A 73 -18.98 -24.86 -16.83
N ASP A 74 -19.00 -24.27 -18.03
CA ASP A 74 -18.75 -24.90 -19.33
C ASP A 74 -17.27 -24.77 -19.73
N LYS A 75 -16.43 -24.31 -18.80
CA LYS A 75 -14.98 -24.10 -18.95
C LYS A 75 -14.64 -23.13 -20.08
N GLN A 76 -15.43 -22.08 -20.23
CA GLN A 76 -15.09 -20.92 -21.06
C GLN A 76 -14.40 -19.85 -20.19
N GLU A 77 -13.37 -19.20 -20.73
CA GLU A 77 -12.70 -18.07 -20.06
C GLU A 77 -13.68 -16.88 -19.96
N ILE A 78 -13.77 -16.27 -18.78
CA ILE A 78 -14.60 -15.08 -18.54
C ILE A 78 -13.71 -13.82 -18.55
N GLU A 79 -12.76 -13.76 -17.62
CA GLU A 79 -11.87 -12.61 -17.46
C GLU A 79 -10.61 -13.01 -16.65
N ASN A 80 -9.57 -12.19 -16.73
CA ASN A 80 -8.37 -12.35 -15.89
C ASN A 80 -8.63 -11.82 -14.48
N SER A 81 -8.14 -12.52 -13.47
CA SER A 81 -8.07 -11.98 -12.12
C SER A 81 -7.08 -10.83 -12.06
N ARG A 82 -7.26 -9.96 -11.07
CA ARG A 82 -6.16 -9.06 -10.66
C ARG A 82 -5.02 -9.90 -10.11
N GLY A 83 -3.81 -9.58 -10.53
CA GLY A 83 -2.57 -10.15 -10.02
C GLY A 83 -1.66 -9.11 -9.40
N THR A 84 -0.39 -9.46 -9.30
CA THR A 84 0.70 -8.52 -9.00
C THR A 84 2.01 -9.02 -9.57
N GLN A 85 3.02 -8.16 -9.55
CA GLN A 85 4.40 -8.58 -9.68
C GLN A 85 5.04 -8.94 -8.34
N ILE A 86 5.88 -9.98 -8.34
CA ILE A 86 6.59 -10.48 -7.16
C ILE A 86 8.07 -10.66 -7.49
N ALA A 87 8.94 -10.21 -6.59
CA ALA A 87 10.39 -10.42 -6.67
C ALA A 87 10.94 -10.98 -5.36
N ASN A 88 12.13 -11.57 -5.37
CA ASN A 88 12.86 -11.92 -4.14
C ASN A 88 13.48 -10.67 -3.50
N SER A 89 13.65 -10.71 -2.18
CA SER A 89 14.46 -9.72 -1.44
C SER A 89 15.94 -10.05 -1.46
N ARG A 90 16.29 -11.32 -1.71
CA ARG A 90 17.67 -11.83 -1.70
C ARG A 90 17.93 -12.81 -2.85
N THR A 91 19.10 -12.67 -3.46
CA THR A 91 19.60 -13.62 -4.45
C THR A 91 19.78 -15.01 -3.85
N GLY A 92 19.39 -16.06 -4.59
CA GLY A 92 19.69 -17.45 -4.27
C GLY A 92 18.97 -18.00 -3.04
N THR A 93 17.99 -17.28 -2.49
CA THR A 93 17.24 -17.68 -1.29
C THR A 93 15.81 -18.02 -1.65
N TRP A 94 15.27 -19.12 -1.11
CA TRP A 94 13.85 -19.43 -1.20
C TRP A 94 13.06 -18.50 -0.28
N GLU A 95 12.06 -17.82 -0.84
CA GLU A 95 11.18 -16.92 -0.12
C GLU A 95 9.75 -17.11 -0.58
N GLN A 96 8.81 -17.15 0.36
CA GLN A 96 7.40 -17.30 0.04
C GLN A 96 6.82 -15.98 -0.53
N GLY A 97 6.10 -16.07 -1.64
CA GLY A 97 5.31 -15.00 -2.23
C GLY A 97 3.81 -15.20 -1.98
N PHE A 98 3.04 -14.10 -2.00
CA PHE A 98 1.60 -14.11 -1.75
C PHE A 98 0.88 -13.23 -2.76
N VAL A 99 -0.23 -13.73 -3.31
CA VAL A 99 -1.16 -12.97 -4.16
C VAL A 99 -2.56 -13.13 -3.61
N GLN A 100 -3.24 -12.01 -3.41
CA GLN A 100 -4.66 -12.03 -3.07
C GLN A 100 -5.49 -12.05 -4.35
N ILE A 101 -6.29 -13.09 -4.50
CA ILE A 101 -7.25 -13.27 -5.59
C ILE A 101 -8.63 -12.93 -5.03
N ASN A 102 -9.30 -11.94 -5.63
CA ASN A 102 -10.66 -11.53 -5.26
C ASN A 102 -11.59 -11.88 -6.41
N VAL A 103 -12.48 -12.85 -6.21
CA VAL A 103 -13.42 -13.29 -7.24
C VAL A 103 -14.55 -12.26 -7.33
N PRO A 104 -14.82 -11.71 -8.54
CA PRO A 104 -15.93 -10.79 -8.75
C PRO A 104 -17.27 -11.37 -8.28
N GLN A 105 -18.24 -10.51 -7.96
CA GLN A 105 -19.63 -10.91 -7.70
C GLN A 105 -20.36 -11.29 -9.00
N ASN A 106 -19.77 -12.20 -9.78
CA ASN A 106 -20.32 -12.74 -11.01
C ASN A 106 -20.61 -14.22 -10.80
N SER A 107 -21.89 -14.58 -10.73
CA SER A 107 -22.33 -15.95 -10.46
C SER A 107 -21.94 -16.97 -11.53
N ASN A 108 -21.54 -16.50 -12.72
CA ASN A 108 -21.06 -17.37 -13.79
C ASN A 108 -19.66 -17.92 -13.50
N ILE A 109 -18.85 -17.22 -12.69
CA ILE A 109 -17.51 -17.69 -12.32
C ILE A 109 -17.65 -18.92 -11.41
N LYS A 110 -17.10 -20.06 -11.86
CA LYS A 110 -17.07 -21.33 -11.12
C LYS A 110 -15.66 -21.83 -10.83
N TYR A 111 -14.70 -21.48 -11.68
CA TYR A 111 -13.33 -21.95 -11.52
C TYR A 111 -12.29 -20.87 -11.73
N PHE A 112 -11.07 -21.16 -11.27
CA PHE A 112 -9.88 -20.36 -11.41
C PHE A 112 -8.72 -21.21 -11.94
N SER A 113 -7.92 -20.66 -12.86
CA SER A 113 -6.65 -21.26 -13.29
C SER A 113 -5.51 -20.29 -13.04
N LEU A 114 -4.41 -20.77 -12.46
CA LEU A 114 -3.20 -19.99 -12.22
C LEU A 114 -2.44 -19.71 -13.51
N LYS A 115 -1.90 -18.50 -13.62
CA LYS A 115 -0.92 -18.10 -14.63
C LYS A 115 0.27 -17.37 -13.98
N VAL A 116 1.48 -17.82 -14.28
CA VAL A 116 2.74 -17.22 -13.80
C VAL A 116 3.61 -16.90 -15.02
N PHE A 117 4.14 -15.68 -15.08
CA PHE A 117 4.95 -15.21 -16.19
C PHE A 117 6.22 -14.57 -15.66
N MET A 118 7.30 -14.65 -16.43
CA MET A 118 8.39 -13.70 -16.25
C MET A 118 7.89 -12.30 -16.64
N ALA A 119 8.03 -11.33 -15.74
CA ALA A 119 7.52 -9.98 -15.95
C ALA A 119 8.16 -9.35 -17.19
N HIS A 120 7.32 -8.76 -18.04
CA HIS A 120 7.73 -8.23 -19.34
C HIS A 120 8.90 -7.25 -19.25
N GLN A 121 8.92 -6.39 -18.23
CA GLN A 121 9.97 -5.38 -18.08
C GLN A 121 11.14 -5.82 -17.18
N GLY A 122 11.34 -7.10 -16.86
CA GLY A 122 12.51 -7.54 -16.07
C GLY A 122 13.85 -7.55 -16.84
N ILE A 123 14.98 -7.52 -16.11
CA ILE A 123 16.29 -7.89 -16.68
C ILE A 123 16.37 -9.43 -16.71
N ASN A 124 17.15 -9.96 -17.66
CA ASN A 124 17.29 -11.39 -17.87
C ASN A 124 17.71 -12.09 -16.58
N GLY A 125 17.09 -13.24 -16.35
CA GLY A 125 17.54 -14.20 -15.38
C GLY A 125 16.52 -15.28 -15.08
N LYS A 126 16.91 -16.21 -14.22
CA LYS A 126 16.13 -17.36 -13.79
C LYS A 126 15.43 -17.13 -12.47
N ILE A 127 14.17 -17.56 -12.43
CA ILE A 127 13.39 -17.70 -11.21
C ILE A 127 12.88 -19.13 -11.15
N TRP A 128 13.15 -19.80 -10.03
CA TRP A 128 12.53 -21.07 -9.67
C TRP A 128 11.31 -20.81 -8.80
N VAL A 129 10.23 -21.54 -9.05
CA VAL A 129 8.99 -21.52 -8.26
C VAL A 129 8.60 -22.94 -7.85
N ASP A 130 8.07 -23.07 -6.65
CA ASP A 130 7.71 -24.35 -6.05
C ASP A 130 6.50 -24.20 -5.11
N ASP A 131 5.89 -25.32 -4.72
CA ASP A 131 4.92 -25.42 -3.62
C ASP A 131 3.74 -24.42 -3.70
N PHE A 132 3.05 -24.38 -4.83
CA PHE A 132 1.85 -23.56 -4.98
C PHE A 132 0.71 -24.07 -4.09
N ALA A 133 0.15 -23.16 -3.27
CA ALA A 133 -1.04 -23.40 -2.47
C ALA A 133 -2.10 -22.32 -2.75
N PHE A 134 -3.35 -22.74 -2.93
CA PHE A 134 -4.49 -21.85 -3.13
C PHE A 134 -5.53 -22.10 -2.04
N THR A 135 -5.77 -21.08 -1.20
CA THR A 135 -6.54 -21.25 0.03
C THR A 135 -7.67 -20.23 0.13
N ASN A 136 -8.80 -20.64 0.70
CA ASN A 136 -9.95 -19.75 0.93
C ASN A 136 -9.63 -18.71 2.02
N GLY A 137 -10.06 -17.47 1.79
CA GLY A 137 -9.84 -16.32 2.64
C GLY A 137 -8.47 -15.65 2.42
N THR A 138 -8.20 -14.62 3.23
CA THR A 138 -6.88 -14.00 3.34
C THR A 138 -6.06 -14.77 4.36
N LYS A 139 -5.13 -15.62 3.88
CA LYS A 139 -4.23 -16.40 4.73
C LYS A 139 -2.80 -15.89 4.57
N LEU A 140 -2.45 -14.92 5.40
CA LEU A 140 -1.12 -14.31 5.42
C LEU A 140 -0.38 -14.75 6.69
N PRO A 141 0.96 -14.83 6.65
CA PRO A 141 1.76 -15.16 7.83
C PRO A 141 1.66 -14.05 8.88
N GLN A 142 2.36 -14.26 10.00
CA GLN A 142 2.57 -13.19 10.97
C GLN A 142 3.31 -12.02 10.33
N ARG A 143 3.10 -10.83 10.89
CA ARG A 143 3.76 -9.61 10.48
C ARG A 143 5.27 -9.81 10.41
N SER A 144 5.88 -9.43 9.28
CA SER A 144 7.34 -9.47 9.13
C SER A 144 7.97 -8.36 9.98
N PRO A 145 9.12 -8.61 10.64
CA PRO A 145 9.87 -7.57 11.32
C PRO A 145 10.18 -6.39 10.38
N LYS A 146 9.98 -5.17 10.86
CA LYS A 146 10.27 -3.95 10.10
C LYS A 146 11.43 -3.18 10.72
N LYS A 147 12.20 -2.51 9.88
CA LYS A 147 13.33 -1.67 10.23
C LYS A 147 12.87 -0.23 10.46
N SER A 148 13.17 0.31 11.62
CA SER A 148 12.98 1.73 11.91
C SER A 148 14.01 2.59 11.14
N PHE A 149 13.64 3.82 10.84
CA PHE A 149 14.53 4.86 10.31
C PHE A 149 14.76 5.94 11.37
N ASN A 150 16.01 6.21 11.73
CA ASN A 150 16.38 7.15 12.79
C ASN A 150 17.15 8.36 12.24
N GLY A 151 16.47 9.20 11.45
CA GLY A 151 17.03 10.44 10.95
C GLY A 151 17.09 11.56 11.98
N THR A 152 17.75 12.66 11.61
CA THR A 152 17.82 13.89 12.43
C THR A 152 16.69 14.87 12.12
N ILE A 153 15.97 14.69 11.01
CA ILE A 153 14.82 15.53 10.61
C ILE A 153 13.51 14.74 10.76
N THR A 154 13.53 13.49 10.30
CA THR A 154 12.36 12.60 10.33
C THR A 154 12.78 11.26 10.91
N ARG A 155 11.94 10.71 11.79
CA ARG A 155 12.07 9.33 12.31
C ARG A 155 10.84 8.54 11.93
N VAL A 156 11.04 7.25 11.70
CA VAL A 156 9.97 6.30 11.45
C VAL A 156 10.23 5.06 12.29
N ASP A 157 9.28 4.66 13.12
CA ASP A 157 9.43 3.44 13.91
C ASP A 157 9.11 2.17 13.09
N SER A 158 9.25 1.01 13.72
CA SER A 158 8.96 -0.28 13.09
C SER A 158 7.47 -0.50 12.77
N LEU A 159 6.56 0.34 13.27
CA LEU A 159 5.14 0.33 12.90
C LEU A 159 4.84 1.30 11.75
N GLY A 160 5.82 2.12 11.34
CA GLY A 160 5.64 3.16 10.34
C GLY A 160 5.21 4.51 10.92
N ASN A 161 5.17 4.67 12.24
CA ASN A 161 4.79 5.94 12.87
C ASN A 161 5.87 6.98 12.57
N MET A 162 5.49 8.09 11.96
CA MET A 162 6.40 9.16 11.59
C MET A 162 6.44 10.24 12.67
N GLN A 163 7.65 10.70 12.98
CA GLN A 163 7.89 11.87 13.81
C GLN A 163 8.79 12.84 13.08
N ILE A 164 8.53 14.13 13.24
CA ILE A 164 9.35 15.21 12.68
C ILE A 164 10.00 16.01 13.81
N PHE A 165 11.22 16.47 13.57
CA PHE A 165 11.95 17.32 14.51
C PHE A 165 11.61 18.79 14.26
N GLU A 166 10.96 19.42 15.22
CA GLU A 166 10.49 20.79 15.13
C GLU A 166 10.66 21.50 16.46
N ASN A 167 11.23 22.71 16.44
CA ASN A 167 11.46 23.55 17.62
C ASN A 167 12.17 22.82 18.78
N GLY A 168 13.09 21.90 18.46
CA GLY A 168 13.86 21.15 19.45
C GLY A 168 13.21 19.86 19.96
N PHE A 169 12.00 19.52 19.50
CA PHE A 169 11.25 18.35 19.97
C PHE A 169 10.80 17.47 18.81
N TRP A 170 10.67 16.17 19.09
CA TRP A 170 10.03 15.23 18.17
C TRP A 170 8.51 15.31 18.34
N ARG A 171 7.82 15.49 17.22
CA ARG A 171 6.36 15.56 17.17
C ARG A 171 5.82 14.50 16.24
N ASP A 172 4.79 13.79 16.68
CA ASP A 172 4.05 12.85 15.84
C ASP A 172 3.48 13.55 14.61
N PHE A 173 3.61 12.90 13.46
CA PHE A 173 3.23 13.45 12.18
C PHE A 173 2.50 12.41 11.34
N PHE A 174 1.24 12.70 11.01
CA PHE A 174 0.50 11.97 10.00
C PHE A 174 0.53 12.78 8.71
N PRO A 175 1.35 12.41 7.70
CA PRO A 175 1.39 13.11 6.43
C PRO A 175 0.06 12.91 5.69
N MET A 176 -0.61 14.01 5.40
CA MET A 176 -1.70 14.12 4.44
C MET A 176 -1.15 14.92 3.27
N ALA A 177 -0.70 14.20 2.24
CA ALA A 177 0.09 14.77 1.17
C ALA A 177 -0.68 14.91 -0.15
N ILE A 178 -0.30 15.89 -0.96
CA ILE A 178 -0.81 16.14 -2.30
C ILE A 178 0.33 16.17 -3.31
N VAL A 179 0.11 15.58 -4.50
CA VAL A 179 0.89 15.91 -5.68
C VAL A 179 0.20 17.03 -6.44
N ASP A 180 0.88 18.18 -6.51
CA ASP A 180 0.40 19.40 -7.14
C ASP A 180 1.17 19.66 -8.44
N VAL A 181 0.49 19.76 -9.58
CA VAL A 181 1.13 20.07 -10.89
C VAL A 181 0.92 21.53 -11.29
N ASP A 182 1.15 22.44 -10.34
CA ASP A 182 1.05 23.89 -10.47
C ASP A 182 -0.37 24.39 -10.85
N SER A 183 -1.38 23.71 -10.32
CA SER A 183 -2.80 24.01 -10.56
C SER A 183 -3.28 25.27 -9.87
N HIS A 184 -2.65 25.60 -8.74
CA HIS A 184 -3.01 26.74 -7.90
C HIS A 184 -1.79 27.60 -7.59
N ARG A 185 -1.91 28.91 -7.84
CA ARG A 185 -0.88 29.88 -7.45
C ARG A 185 -0.76 30.04 -5.94
N ASP A 186 -1.86 29.83 -5.20
CA ASP A 186 -1.87 29.88 -3.75
C ASP A 186 -2.04 28.48 -3.15
N LEU A 187 -0.96 27.95 -2.58
CA LEU A 187 -0.95 26.62 -1.95
C LEU A 187 -1.76 26.56 -0.65
N SER A 188 -2.23 27.70 -0.12
CA SER A 188 -3.11 27.72 1.07
C SER A 188 -4.41 26.95 0.86
N VAL A 189 -4.84 26.80 -0.41
CA VAL A 189 -6.02 26.00 -0.77
C VAL A 189 -5.91 24.57 -0.23
N TYR A 190 -4.71 23.98 -0.19
CA TYR A 190 -4.50 22.63 0.30
C TYR A 190 -4.46 22.56 1.82
N SER A 191 -3.74 23.48 2.46
CA SER A 191 -3.59 23.47 3.92
C SER A 191 -4.88 23.83 4.65
N ASN A 192 -5.66 24.76 4.12
CA ASN A 192 -7.00 25.08 4.59
C ASN A 192 -7.94 23.86 4.52
N GLN A 193 -7.68 22.93 3.60
CA GLN A 193 -8.47 21.72 3.45
C GLN A 193 -8.00 20.56 4.35
N GLY A 194 -6.82 20.68 4.96
CA GLY A 194 -6.28 19.68 5.89
C GLY A 194 -5.08 18.89 5.37
N PHE A 195 -4.62 19.15 4.14
CA PHE A 195 -3.30 18.68 3.70
C PHE A 195 -2.21 19.38 4.53
N ASN A 196 -1.12 18.69 4.81
CA ASN A 196 0.02 19.25 5.53
C ASN A 196 1.35 18.99 4.81
N MET A 197 1.28 18.49 3.57
CA MET A 197 2.46 18.11 2.82
C MET A 197 2.26 18.18 1.29
N LYS A 198 3.31 18.60 0.56
CA LYS A 198 3.42 18.49 -0.91
C LYS A 198 4.52 17.48 -1.27
N LEU A 199 4.25 16.49 -2.14
CA LEU A 199 5.20 15.39 -2.41
C LEU A 199 6.26 15.67 -3.49
N ASN A 200 6.12 16.77 -4.23
CA ASN A 200 6.90 17.04 -5.43
C ASN A 200 7.55 18.43 -5.43
N ALA A 201 8.24 18.79 -4.33
CA ALA A 201 9.09 19.98 -4.35
C ALA A 201 10.24 19.81 -5.36
N TRP A 202 10.69 20.92 -5.95
CA TRP A 202 11.75 20.92 -6.97
C TRP A 202 12.98 21.74 -6.57
N SER A 203 12.78 22.78 -5.77
CA SER A 203 13.80 23.74 -5.37
C SER A 203 13.65 24.21 -3.92
N ALA A 204 14.67 24.89 -3.38
CA ALA A 204 14.59 25.52 -2.06
C ALA A 204 13.47 26.57 -1.97
N ALA A 205 13.21 27.28 -3.07
CA ALA A 205 12.12 28.26 -3.14
C ALA A 205 10.74 27.59 -3.03
N ASP A 206 10.55 26.42 -3.66
CA ASP A 206 9.28 25.69 -3.57
C ASP A 206 9.04 25.18 -2.16
N VAL A 207 10.09 24.66 -1.50
CA VAL A 207 10.01 24.20 -0.12
C VAL A 207 9.57 25.33 0.82
N LYS A 208 10.18 26.50 0.69
CA LYS A 208 9.83 27.68 1.50
C LYS A 208 8.43 28.21 1.17
N THR A 209 8.06 28.27 -0.11
CA THR A 209 6.72 28.70 -0.54
C THR A 209 5.65 27.76 0.00
N ALA A 210 5.85 26.45 -0.08
CA ALA A 210 4.92 25.46 0.48
C ALA A 210 4.82 25.59 2.01
N TYR A 211 5.95 25.73 2.70
CA TYR A 211 5.96 25.84 4.15
C TYR A 211 5.32 27.13 4.66
N ALA A 212 5.53 28.25 3.98
CA ALA A 212 4.84 29.52 4.27
C ALA A 212 3.31 29.42 4.15
N LYS A 213 2.81 28.38 3.47
CA LYS A 213 1.39 28.05 3.34
C LYS A 213 0.96 26.88 4.22
N GLY A 214 1.81 26.42 5.13
CA GLY A 214 1.49 25.35 6.09
C GLY A 214 1.72 23.93 5.56
N LEU A 215 2.50 23.76 4.49
CA LEU A 215 2.81 22.45 3.91
C LEU A 215 4.30 22.12 4.06
N TYR A 216 4.62 20.98 4.69
CA TYR A 216 5.94 20.39 4.54
C TYR A 216 6.13 19.83 3.14
N THR A 217 7.34 19.37 2.82
CA THR A 217 7.62 18.84 1.48
C THR A 217 8.39 17.53 1.47
N ALA A 218 8.20 16.77 0.40
CA ALA A 218 9.15 15.77 -0.06
C ALA A 218 9.74 16.21 -1.40
N LEU A 219 10.97 15.74 -1.66
CA LEU A 219 11.64 15.94 -2.93
C LEU A 219 11.33 14.72 -3.80
N ASN A 220 10.72 14.93 -4.96
CA ASN A 220 10.50 13.87 -5.93
C ASN A 220 11.82 13.57 -6.65
N ILE A 221 12.33 12.36 -6.47
CA ILE A 221 13.60 11.90 -7.06
C ILE A 221 13.38 10.87 -8.19
N THR A 222 12.15 10.69 -8.65
CA THR A 222 11.77 9.65 -9.63
C THR A 222 12.31 9.94 -11.03
N LEU A 223 12.37 11.22 -11.44
CA LEU A 223 12.60 11.57 -12.85
C LEU A 223 13.94 11.09 -13.44
N PRO A 224 15.09 11.16 -12.74
CA PRO A 224 16.34 10.56 -13.21
C PRO A 224 16.28 9.03 -13.38
N MET A 225 15.37 8.37 -12.65
CA MET A 225 15.12 6.93 -12.79
C MET A 225 14.30 6.64 -14.06
N MET A 226 13.32 7.51 -14.37
CA MET A 226 12.40 7.36 -15.50
C MET A 226 13.01 7.70 -16.86
N TYR A 227 13.70 8.83 -16.95
CA TYR A 227 14.06 9.43 -18.23
C TYR A 227 15.58 9.46 -18.41
N ASP A 228 16.03 8.95 -19.54
CA ASP A 228 17.47 8.92 -19.87
C ASP A 228 18.06 10.32 -20.03
N SER A 229 17.21 11.30 -20.38
CA SER A 229 17.56 12.72 -20.49
C SER A 229 17.70 13.44 -19.15
N GLN A 230 17.28 12.84 -18.04
CA GLN A 230 17.35 13.46 -16.71
C GLN A 230 18.59 12.97 -15.96
N ASN A 231 19.53 13.88 -15.69
CA ASN A 231 20.81 13.54 -15.09
C ASN A 231 20.73 13.50 -13.55
N ILE A 232 21.39 12.52 -12.93
CA ILE A 232 21.57 12.44 -11.48
C ILE A 232 22.27 13.71 -10.96
N SER A 233 23.23 14.27 -11.71
CA SER A 233 23.94 15.48 -11.30
C SER A 233 23.00 16.70 -11.13
N ASP A 234 21.96 16.82 -11.96
CA ASP A 234 20.96 17.90 -11.82
C ASP A 234 20.12 17.73 -10.57
N LEU A 235 19.80 16.48 -10.21
CA LEU A 235 19.15 16.17 -8.95
C LEU A 235 20.07 16.49 -7.75
N GLU A 236 21.33 16.11 -7.81
CA GLU A 236 22.31 16.41 -6.75
C GLU A 236 22.50 17.91 -6.55
N ASN A 237 22.54 18.70 -7.63
CA ASN A 237 22.62 20.16 -7.58
C ASN A 237 21.36 20.78 -6.94
N ARG A 238 20.16 20.31 -7.33
CA ARG A 238 18.90 20.75 -6.70
C ARG A 238 18.86 20.41 -5.21
N LEU A 239 19.25 19.19 -4.85
CA LEU A 239 19.33 18.79 -3.44
C LEU A 239 20.35 19.65 -2.69
N GLN A 240 21.54 19.89 -3.24
CA GLN A 240 22.54 20.76 -2.62
C GLN A 240 21.98 22.15 -2.35
N ASN A 241 21.25 22.73 -3.31
CA ASN A 241 20.62 24.04 -3.15
C ASN A 241 19.59 24.06 -2.00
N ILE A 242 18.81 22.98 -1.85
CA ILE A 242 17.88 22.85 -0.71
C ILE A 242 18.66 22.69 0.61
N LEU A 243 19.69 21.86 0.64
CA LEU A 243 20.46 21.57 1.86
C LEU A 243 21.33 22.75 2.33
N ASN A 244 21.75 23.62 1.42
CA ASN A 244 22.51 24.85 1.72
C ASN A 244 21.64 25.98 2.28
N ASP A 245 20.32 25.86 2.19
CA ASP A 245 19.36 26.79 2.81
C ASP A 245 18.82 26.11 4.09
N PRO A 246 19.27 26.51 5.30
CA PRO A 246 18.87 25.84 6.53
C PRO A 246 17.36 25.85 6.78
N ASP A 247 16.67 26.92 6.36
CA ASP A 247 15.22 27.03 6.48
C ASP A 247 14.55 25.99 5.58
N ALA A 248 14.87 25.97 4.29
CA ALA A 248 14.33 24.99 3.35
C ALA A 248 14.68 23.55 3.77
N ALA A 249 15.94 23.28 4.13
CA ALA A 249 16.38 21.97 4.56
C ALA A 249 15.50 21.44 5.71
N SER A 250 15.25 22.24 6.74
CA SER A 250 14.44 21.81 7.90
C SER A 250 13.00 21.41 7.56
N LYS A 251 12.47 21.81 6.40
CA LYS A 251 11.07 21.57 5.97
C LYS A 251 10.92 20.49 4.90
N LEU A 252 12.04 19.97 4.40
CA LEU A 252 12.08 18.78 3.56
C LEU A 252 12.09 17.54 4.48
N LEU A 253 11.05 16.70 4.42
CA LEU A 253 10.88 15.59 5.37
C LEU A 253 11.42 14.25 4.86
N PHE A 254 11.30 13.97 3.56
CA PHE A 254 11.75 12.71 2.94
C PHE A 254 11.93 12.84 1.43
N TYR A 255 12.49 11.78 0.83
CA TYR A 255 12.62 11.63 -0.62
C TYR A 255 11.52 10.73 -1.15
N TYR A 256 10.84 11.15 -2.21
CA TYR A 256 9.73 10.41 -2.82
C TYR A 256 10.16 9.74 -4.13
N VAL A 257 9.88 8.44 -4.25
CA VAL A 257 10.06 7.62 -5.44
C VAL A 257 8.72 7.03 -5.85
N ASP A 258 8.29 7.30 -7.07
CA ASP A 258 7.16 6.64 -7.72
C ASP A 258 7.68 5.42 -8.50
N ASN A 259 7.55 4.21 -7.93
CA ASN A 259 8.26 3.02 -8.42
C ASN A 259 7.47 2.22 -9.46
N GLU A 260 6.98 2.89 -10.50
CA GLU A 260 6.44 2.23 -11.70
C GLU A 260 7.54 1.74 -12.67
N PHE A 261 8.83 1.88 -12.29
CA PHE A 261 10.01 1.65 -13.15
C PHE A 261 10.95 0.56 -12.61
N TYR A 262 10.37 -0.53 -12.11
CA TYR A 262 11.07 -1.66 -11.49
C TYR A 262 12.12 -2.34 -12.41
N ASN A 263 11.99 -2.10 -13.71
CA ASN A 263 12.91 -2.54 -14.76
C ASN A 263 14.26 -1.82 -14.78
N ARG A 264 14.37 -0.68 -14.10
CA ARG A 264 15.53 0.20 -14.12
C ARG A 264 16.31 0.17 -12.80
N LEU A 265 16.40 -1.00 -12.15
CA LEU A 265 17.04 -1.15 -10.84
C LEU A 265 18.42 -0.48 -10.72
N PRO A 266 19.36 -0.60 -11.70
CA PRO A 266 20.64 0.10 -11.62
C PRO A 266 20.50 1.63 -11.50
N ARG A 267 19.54 2.24 -12.21
CA ARG A 267 19.28 3.69 -12.10
C ARG A 267 18.70 4.04 -10.73
N VAL A 268 17.74 3.24 -10.24
CA VAL A 268 17.15 3.41 -8.90
C VAL A 268 18.24 3.38 -7.83
N VAL A 269 19.13 2.38 -7.88
CA VAL A 269 20.28 2.25 -6.97
C VAL A 269 21.18 3.48 -7.04
N ASN A 270 21.59 3.89 -8.24
CA ASN A 270 22.49 5.03 -8.42
C ASN A 270 21.89 6.35 -7.91
N THR A 271 20.61 6.60 -8.22
CA THR A 271 19.91 7.81 -7.77
C THR A 271 19.77 7.85 -6.25
N ILE A 272 19.35 6.75 -5.61
CA ILE A 272 19.20 6.69 -4.16
C ILE A 272 20.56 6.82 -3.45
N ASN A 273 21.60 6.16 -3.96
CA ASN A 273 22.95 6.27 -3.40
C ASN A 273 23.49 7.70 -3.47
N ALA A 274 23.29 8.40 -4.59
CA ALA A 274 23.68 9.80 -4.75
C ALA A 274 22.98 10.70 -3.72
N ILE A 275 21.66 10.54 -3.55
CA ILE A 275 20.88 11.29 -2.55
C ILE A 275 21.35 11.00 -1.12
N ARG A 276 21.55 9.72 -0.77
CA ARG A 276 22.01 9.33 0.56
C ARG A 276 23.40 9.89 0.88
N ALA A 277 24.32 9.84 -0.07
CA ALA A 277 25.66 10.42 0.07
C ALA A 277 25.61 11.93 0.31
N LYS A 278 24.70 12.63 -0.39
CA LYS A 278 24.52 14.08 -0.28
C LYS A 278 23.83 14.51 1.02
N ASP A 279 22.80 13.77 1.44
CA ASP A 279 22.00 14.08 2.63
C ASP A 279 22.67 13.64 3.95
N GLY A 280 23.53 12.63 3.87
CA GLY A 280 24.09 11.96 5.04
C GLY A 280 23.06 11.10 5.80
N GLY A 281 22.00 10.65 5.12
CA GLY A 281 20.97 9.77 5.71
C GLY A 281 20.11 10.42 6.79
N LYS A 282 19.87 11.74 6.71
CA LYS A 282 19.06 12.49 7.69
C LYS A 282 17.56 12.33 7.47
N ARG A 283 17.15 11.97 6.26
CA ARG A 283 15.76 11.82 5.81
C ARG A 283 15.52 10.45 5.18
N PRO A 284 14.35 9.83 5.39
CA PRO A 284 14.06 8.53 4.80
C PRO A 284 13.78 8.65 3.30
N VAL A 285 13.96 7.54 2.59
CA VAL A 285 13.44 7.35 1.23
C VAL A 285 12.10 6.62 1.30
N TYR A 286 11.06 7.29 0.84
CA TYR A 286 9.73 6.73 0.60
C TYR A 286 9.62 6.24 -0.83
N MET A 287 9.26 4.97 -1.00
CA MET A 287 8.98 4.37 -2.30
C MET A 287 7.52 3.90 -2.39
N LEU A 288 6.75 4.52 -3.27
CA LEU A 288 5.41 4.08 -3.66
C LEU A 288 5.54 2.88 -4.57
N GLN A 289 4.99 1.74 -4.17
CA GLN A 289 5.07 0.49 -4.91
C GLN A 289 3.84 0.32 -5.79
N GLY A 290 4.03 0.25 -7.11
CA GLY A 290 2.94 -0.04 -8.05
C GLY A 290 2.45 -1.49 -7.97
N ASP A 291 3.34 -2.39 -7.57
CA ASP A 291 3.05 -3.80 -7.32
C ASP A 291 3.55 -4.18 -5.93
N TYR A 292 2.62 -4.57 -5.06
CA TYR A 292 2.92 -4.83 -3.64
C TYR A 292 3.95 -5.95 -3.43
N GLY A 293 4.01 -6.93 -4.33
CA GLY A 293 4.99 -8.03 -4.25
C GLY A 293 6.42 -7.66 -4.64
N LEU A 294 6.65 -6.45 -5.15
CA LEU A 294 8.00 -5.95 -5.48
C LEU A 294 8.69 -5.27 -4.31
N ALA A 295 7.95 -4.81 -3.31
CA ALA A 295 8.47 -3.92 -2.26
C ALA A 295 9.74 -4.45 -1.58
N ARG A 296 9.75 -5.74 -1.21
CA ARG A 296 10.90 -6.37 -0.52
C ARG A 296 12.20 -6.38 -1.33
N LYS A 297 12.15 -6.25 -2.65
CA LYS A 297 13.35 -6.10 -3.52
C LYS A 297 14.14 -4.83 -3.19
N TYR A 298 13.50 -3.84 -2.59
CA TYR A 298 14.07 -2.52 -2.32
C TYR A 298 14.48 -2.32 -0.87
N ASN A 299 14.51 -3.36 -0.02
CA ASN A 299 14.78 -3.25 1.42
C ASN A 299 16.01 -2.39 1.77
N ASP A 300 17.06 -2.46 0.96
CA ASP A 300 18.30 -1.71 1.19
C ASP A 300 18.27 -0.29 0.60
N LEU A 301 17.28 0.02 -0.23
CA LEU A 301 17.17 1.25 -1.00
C LEU A 301 16.10 2.22 -0.46
N SER A 302 14.96 1.70 0.00
CA SER A 302 13.93 2.51 0.64
C SER A 302 13.77 2.20 2.11
N ASP A 303 13.45 3.23 2.88
CA ASP A 303 13.29 3.20 4.33
C ASP A 303 11.82 3.01 4.72
N ILE A 304 10.90 3.51 3.90
CA ILE A 304 9.45 3.32 4.05
C ILE A 304 8.81 3.03 2.69
N ALA A 305 7.72 2.26 2.71
CA ALA A 305 6.97 1.88 1.52
C ALA A 305 5.53 2.37 1.57
N GLY A 306 4.85 2.34 0.42
CA GLY A 306 3.43 2.62 0.28
C GLY A 306 2.85 1.85 -0.90
N ALA A 307 1.55 1.89 -1.04
CA ALA A 307 0.82 1.20 -2.09
C ALA A 307 -0.41 2.01 -2.50
N TYR A 308 -0.90 1.74 -3.71
CA TYR A 308 -2.14 2.30 -4.18
C TYR A 308 -3.33 1.62 -3.48
N VAL A 309 -4.10 2.39 -2.71
CA VAL A 309 -5.29 1.88 -2.00
C VAL A 309 -6.59 2.17 -2.75
N ALA A 310 -6.49 2.95 -3.82
CA ALA A 310 -7.52 3.16 -4.81
C ALA A 310 -6.83 3.43 -6.14
N THR A 311 -6.97 2.52 -7.11
CA THR A 311 -6.38 2.67 -8.45
C THR A 311 -7.45 2.96 -9.48
N ASN A 312 -7.19 3.99 -10.26
CA ASN A 312 -7.99 4.43 -11.38
C ASN A 312 -7.71 3.59 -12.63
N ARG A 313 -8.08 2.31 -12.60
CA ARG A 313 -8.02 1.47 -13.80
C ARG A 313 -9.40 1.49 -14.45
N LEU A 314 -9.48 2.31 -15.50
CA LEU A 314 -10.55 2.44 -16.47
C LEU A 314 -11.34 1.14 -16.64
N VAL A 315 -12.58 1.12 -16.14
CA VAL A 315 -13.65 0.47 -16.90
C VAL A 315 -14.28 1.62 -17.66
N GLU A 316 -13.89 1.78 -18.92
CA GLU A 316 -14.26 2.90 -19.80
C GLU A 316 -15.77 3.10 -19.97
N ASP A 317 -16.63 2.22 -19.44
CA ASP A 317 -18.06 2.25 -19.77
C ASP A 317 -19.02 1.92 -18.62
N THR A 318 -18.59 2.07 -17.36
CA THR A 318 -19.51 1.86 -16.24
C THR A 318 -19.29 2.89 -15.14
N ASN A 319 -20.37 3.35 -14.52
CA ASN A 319 -20.37 4.17 -13.29
C ASN A 319 -19.79 3.41 -12.07
N LEU A 320 -18.72 2.63 -12.26
CA LEU A 320 -18.10 1.84 -11.21
C LEU A 320 -17.27 2.75 -10.31
N ILE A 321 -17.83 2.92 -9.12
CA ILE A 321 -17.16 3.39 -7.93
C ILE A 321 -15.90 2.53 -7.72
N GLU A 322 -14.72 3.16 -7.64
CA GLU A 322 -13.46 2.47 -7.38
C GLU A 322 -13.56 1.62 -6.10
N GLN A 323 -13.22 0.33 -6.23
CA GLN A 323 -13.18 -0.58 -5.10
C GLN A 323 -11.86 -0.37 -4.34
N PRO A 324 -11.90 -0.21 -3.01
CA PRO A 324 -10.69 -0.06 -2.21
C PRO A 324 -9.76 -1.27 -2.38
N SER A 325 -8.50 -1.05 -2.76
CA SER A 325 -7.45 -2.08 -2.87
C SER A 325 -6.60 -2.17 -1.60
N ILE A 326 -7.27 -2.11 -0.45
CA ILE A 326 -6.60 -1.95 0.84
C ILE A 326 -5.84 -3.21 1.26
N TYR A 327 -6.16 -4.39 0.73
CA TYR A 327 -5.47 -5.63 1.09
C TYR A 327 -3.97 -5.63 0.73
N GLU A 328 -3.54 -4.82 -0.23
CA GLU A 328 -2.13 -4.67 -0.62
C GLU A 328 -1.26 -4.26 0.57
N TYR A 329 -1.79 -3.38 1.43
CA TYR A 329 -1.15 -2.97 2.68
C TYR A 329 -0.87 -4.15 3.61
N GLU A 330 -1.89 -4.97 3.80
CA GLU A 330 -1.82 -6.11 4.72
C GLU A 330 -0.84 -7.17 4.21
N ILE A 331 -0.81 -7.39 2.88
CA ILE A 331 0.17 -8.28 2.25
C ILE A 331 1.58 -7.74 2.44
N MET A 332 1.82 -6.47 2.17
CA MET A 332 3.14 -5.85 2.33
C MET A 332 3.64 -5.87 3.78
N ASP A 333 2.76 -5.63 4.75
CA ASP A 333 3.13 -5.69 6.16
C ASP A 333 3.47 -7.12 6.61
N ARG A 334 2.81 -8.13 6.05
CA ARG A 334 2.99 -9.55 6.42
C ARG A 334 3.98 -10.31 5.54
N THR A 335 4.35 -9.81 4.37
CA THR A 335 5.26 -10.51 3.47
C THR A 335 6.61 -10.75 4.14
N PRO A 336 7.09 -12.01 4.26
CA PRO A 336 8.37 -12.33 4.86
C PRO A 336 9.52 -11.59 4.18
N ASN A 337 10.47 -11.15 5.00
CA ASN A 337 11.64 -10.38 4.59
C ASN A 337 11.29 -9.04 3.94
N GLN A 338 10.06 -8.54 3.95
CA GLN A 338 9.80 -7.13 3.67
C GLN A 338 10.10 -6.32 4.92
N THR A 339 11.22 -5.59 4.92
CA THR A 339 11.71 -4.89 6.12
C THR A 339 11.22 -3.45 6.21
N GLN A 340 10.69 -2.88 5.14
CA GLN A 340 10.13 -1.53 5.16
C GLN A 340 8.76 -1.53 5.84
N PRO A 341 8.51 -0.64 6.81
CA PRO A 341 7.15 -0.36 7.25
C PRO A 341 6.34 0.23 6.09
N VAL A 342 5.06 -0.14 6.02
CA VAL A 342 4.11 0.32 5.00
C VAL A 342 3.34 1.52 5.54
N VAL A 343 3.67 2.72 5.06
CA VAL A 343 3.28 3.99 5.68
C VAL A 343 2.19 4.70 4.88
N PHE A 344 2.36 4.86 3.57
CA PHE A 344 1.63 5.85 2.74
C PHE A 344 0.54 5.29 1.84
N ALA A 345 -0.72 5.48 2.22
CA ALA A 345 -1.84 5.08 1.41
C ALA A 345 -1.97 6.06 0.22
N GLU A 346 -1.55 5.63 -0.97
CA GLU A 346 -1.68 6.46 -2.17
C GLU A 346 -3.10 6.32 -2.72
N ILE A 347 -3.82 7.43 -2.73
CA ILE A 347 -5.19 7.54 -3.20
C ILE A 347 -5.12 8.22 -4.56
N THR A 348 -5.41 7.48 -5.62
CA THR A 348 -5.50 8.08 -6.95
C THR A 348 -6.85 8.79 -7.14
N ARG A 349 -6.98 9.51 -8.27
CA ARG A 349 -8.28 10.08 -8.68
C ARG A 349 -9.35 8.98 -8.72
N GLY A 350 -10.63 9.36 -8.80
CA GLY A 350 -11.73 8.44 -9.10
C GLY A 350 -12.42 7.79 -7.90
N VAL A 351 -11.92 7.99 -6.68
CA VAL A 351 -12.60 7.54 -5.46
C VAL A 351 -13.95 8.20 -5.21
N GLN A 352 -14.23 9.41 -5.72
CA GLN A 352 -15.50 10.13 -5.49
C GLN A 352 -15.94 10.04 -4.02
N GLU A 353 -17.18 9.64 -3.73
CA GLU A 353 -17.67 9.48 -2.35
C GLU A 353 -16.86 8.46 -1.52
N ASN A 354 -16.15 7.53 -2.16
CA ASN A 354 -15.33 6.53 -1.49
C ASN A 354 -14.01 7.05 -0.89
N PHE A 355 -13.67 8.34 -1.01
CA PHE A 355 -12.44 8.88 -0.43
C PHE A 355 -12.31 8.55 1.08
N ARG A 356 -13.35 8.84 1.85
CA ARG A 356 -13.39 8.58 3.30
C ARG A 356 -13.23 7.09 3.63
N PRO A 357 -14.03 6.16 3.08
CA PRO A 357 -13.89 4.74 3.42
C PRO A 357 -12.58 4.14 2.93
N VAL A 358 -12.00 4.60 1.81
CA VAL A 358 -10.66 4.19 1.37
C VAL A 358 -9.61 4.59 2.40
N LEU A 359 -9.59 5.87 2.81
CA LEU A 359 -8.60 6.38 3.76
C LEU A 359 -8.73 5.73 5.15
N PHE A 360 -9.94 5.69 5.71
CA PHE A 360 -10.16 5.06 7.02
C PHE A 360 -9.95 3.54 6.99
N GLY A 361 -10.28 2.89 5.88
CA GLY A 361 -9.97 1.48 5.69
C GLY A 361 -8.46 1.23 5.62
N ALA A 362 -7.70 2.09 4.93
CA ALA A 362 -6.24 2.02 4.91
C ALA A 362 -5.64 2.25 6.31
N ILE A 363 -6.14 3.23 7.06
CA ILE A 363 -5.74 3.44 8.47
C ILE A 363 -6.07 2.20 9.30
N ALA A 364 -7.26 1.62 9.16
CA ALA A 364 -7.64 0.40 9.86
C ALA A 364 -6.64 -0.74 9.61
N LYS A 365 -6.11 -0.82 8.38
CA LYS A 365 -5.13 -1.81 7.90
C LYS A 365 -3.67 -1.40 8.04
N GLY A 366 -3.38 -0.31 8.74
CA GLY A 366 -2.02 0.02 9.18
C GLY A 366 -1.40 1.25 8.54
N ALA A 367 -2.08 1.96 7.64
CA ALA A 367 -1.56 3.20 7.09
C ALA A 367 -1.25 4.24 8.19
N ARG A 368 -0.15 4.97 8.01
CA ARG A 368 0.37 6.01 8.91
C ARG A 368 0.53 7.36 8.21
N GLY A 369 0.16 7.41 6.95
CA GLY A 369 0.12 8.57 6.08
C GLY A 369 -0.79 8.30 4.89
N ALA A 370 -1.16 9.36 4.19
CA ALA A 370 -1.89 9.27 2.94
C ALA A 370 -1.37 10.32 1.96
N ALA A 371 -1.44 9.99 0.68
CA ALA A 371 -1.02 10.85 -0.40
C ALA A 371 -2.07 10.81 -1.50
N PHE A 372 -2.37 11.96 -2.11
CA PHE A 372 -3.34 12.07 -3.19
C PHE A 372 -2.66 12.38 -4.53
N TRP A 373 -2.91 11.53 -5.51
CA TRP A 373 -2.49 11.69 -6.90
C TRP A 373 -3.69 12.05 -7.78
N ARG A 374 -3.88 13.29 -8.24
CA ARG A 374 -3.09 14.53 -8.10
C ARG A 374 -4.03 15.70 -8.37
N ASP A 375 -3.62 16.93 -8.07
CA ASP A 375 -4.36 18.13 -8.50
C ASP A 375 -3.81 18.70 -9.81
N GLY A 376 -4.64 18.74 -10.86
CA GLY A 376 -4.31 19.31 -12.17
C GLY A 376 -4.03 18.35 -13.32
N GLY A 377 -3.60 18.94 -14.44
CA GLY A 377 -3.39 18.24 -15.71
C GLY A 377 -4.63 17.48 -16.15
N SER A 378 -4.44 16.25 -16.62
CA SER A 378 -5.55 15.33 -16.97
C SER A 378 -6.43 14.88 -15.81
N SER A 379 -6.06 15.18 -14.55
CA SER A 379 -6.88 14.83 -13.39
C SER A 379 -7.92 15.90 -13.08
N GLY A 380 -7.76 17.11 -13.59
CA GLY A 380 -8.62 18.25 -13.29
C GLY A 380 -8.42 18.79 -11.88
N ASP A 381 -9.22 19.80 -11.57
CA ASP A 381 -9.19 20.58 -10.33
C ASP A 381 -9.75 19.77 -9.14
N ILE A 382 -8.93 19.61 -8.09
CA ILE A 382 -9.25 18.87 -6.87
C ILE A 382 -10.36 19.53 -6.05
N THR A 383 -10.55 20.84 -6.14
CA THR A 383 -11.58 21.57 -5.39
C THR A 383 -13.00 21.20 -5.83
N LYS A 384 -13.12 20.60 -7.02
CA LYS A 384 -14.39 20.13 -7.59
C LYS A 384 -14.75 18.71 -7.16
N ARG A 385 -13.92 18.04 -6.35
CA ARG A 385 -14.19 16.68 -5.88
C ARG A 385 -15.30 16.69 -4.85
N ARG A 386 -16.19 15.69 -4.90
CA ARG A 386 -17.33 15.56 -3.98
C ARG A 386 -16.93 15.51 -2.50
N TRP A 387 -15.77 14.94 -2.21
CA TRP A 387 -15.22 14.79 -0.86
C TRP A 387 -14.42 16.00 -0.38
N TRP A 388 -14.13 16.99 -1.25
CA TRP A 388 -13.27 18.13 -0.94
C TRP A 388 -13.71 18.79 0.37
N ASN A 389 -14.98 19.20 0.46
CA ASN A 389 -15.53 19.91 1.61
C ASN A 389 -15.54 19.10 2.93
N ASP A 390 -15.45 17.77 2.89
CA ASP A 390 -15.42 16.92 4.10
C ASP A 390 -13.99 16.67 4.61
N LEU A 391 -12.96 16.95 3.81
CA LEU A 391 -11.57 16.70 4.18
C LEU A 391 -11.12 17.40 5.49
N PRO A 392 -11.57 18.62 5.86
CA PRO A 392 -11.24 19.22 7.15
C PRO A 392 -11.79 18.42 8.33
N ASN A 393 -12.99 17.84 8.20
CA ASN A 393 -13.57 16.96 9.23
C ASN A 393 -12.76 15.67 9.32
N ILE A 394 -12.46 15.04 8.18
CA ILE A 394 -11.59 13.85 8.10
C ILE A 394 -10.25 14.13 8.79
N LYS A 395 -9.65 15.29 8.54
CA LYS A 395 -8.39 15.69 9.16
C LYS A 395 -8.53 15.87 10.68
N ALA A 396 -9.60 16.50 11.15
CA ALA A 396 -9.86 16.66 12.58
C ALA A 396 -10.04 15.29 13.28
N GLU A 397 -10.73 14.35 12.64
CA GLU A 397 -10.91 12.98 13.11
C GLU A 397 -9.57 12.23 13.21
N ILE A 398 -8.74 12.30 12.17
CA ILE A 398 -7.38 11.71 12.16
C ILE A 398 -6.54 12.31 13.28
N ASN A 399 -6.54 13.64 13.45
CA ASN A 399 -5.80 14.30 14.52
C ASN A 399 -6.30 13.84 15.91
N LYS A 400 -7.61 13.67 16.10
CA LYS A 400 -8.17 13.13 17.35
C LYS A 400 -7.67 11.71 17.63
N MET A 401 -7.63 10.85 16.61
CA MET A 401 -7.11 9.49 16.73
C MET A 401 -5.59 9.47 17.00
N MET A 402 -4.83 10.37 16.36
CA MET A 402 -3.39 10.54 16.62
C MET A 402 -3.14 10.96 18.08
N THR A 403 -3.85 11.96 18.59
CA THR A 403 -3.71 12.42 19.98
C THR A 403 -4.04 11.33 20.98
N ALA A 404 -5.02 10.48 20.66
CA ALA A 404 -5.38 9.34 21.51
C ALA A 404 -4.48 8.11 21.33
N GLY A 405 -3.45 8.15 20.48
CA GLY A 405 -2.56 7.02 20.23
C GLY A 405 -3.16 5.87 19.41
N ILE A 406 -4.38 6.04 18.86
CA ILE A 406 -5.09 4.98 18.14
C ILE A 406 -4.41 4.65 16.82
N ILE A 407 -3.97 5.67 16.07
CA ILE A 407 -3.25 5.44 14.81
C ILE A 407 -1.87 4.86 15.10
N GLN A 408 -1.21 5.32 16.17
CA GLN A 408 0.16 4.91 16.51
C GLN A 408 0.24 3.47 17.02
N ALA A 409 -0.83 2.99 17.67
CA ALA A 409 -0.90 1.63 18.19
C ALA A 409 -0.77 0.58 17.08
N ASP A 410 -0.27 -0.60 17.48
CA ASP A 410 -0.16 -1.76 16.60
C ASP A 410 -1.52 -2.09 15.98
N HIS A 411 -1.51 -2.32 14.66
CA HIS A 411 -2.69 -2.68 13.88
C HIS A 411 -2.93 -4.18 13.81
N ASN A 412 -2.04 -4.98 14.44
CA ASN A 412 -2.20 -6.41 14.68
C ASN A 412 -2.20 -6.71 16.19
N PRO A 413 -3.07 -6.09 17.00
CA PRO A 413 -3.10 -6.36 18.44
C PRO A 413 -3.55 -7.81 18.71
N ALA A 414 -3.41 -8.24 19.97
CA ALA A 414 -3.82 -9.58 20.39
C ALA A 414 -5.32 -9.88 20.15
N PHE A 415 -6.17 -8.85 20.06
CA PHE A 415 -7.57 -9.01 19.68
C PHE A 415 -7.83 -8.69 18.21
N SER A 416 -8.72 -9.47 17.61
CA SER A 416 -9.16 -9.30 16.23
C SER A 416 -10.68 -9.23 16.14
N THR A 417 -11.17 -8.87 14.95
CA THR A 417 -12.60 -8.91 14.68
C THR A 417 -12.91 -9.42 13.28
N THR A 418 -14.07 -10.06 13.15
CA THR A 418 -14.65 -10.45 11.87
C THR A 418 -16.01 -9.80 11.74
N ALA A 419 -16.18 -9.00 10.67
CA ALA A 419 -17.46 -8.38 10.34
C ALA A 419 -18.38 -9.40 9.64
N SER A 420 -19.66 -9.39 9.99
CA SER A 420 -20.68 -10.21 9.32
C SER A 420 -20.94 -9.77 7.88
N ASN A 421 -20.66 -8.49 7.55
CA ASN A 421 -20.75 -7.98 6.19
C ASN A 421 -19.35 -7.89 5.55
N PRO A 422 -19.07 -8.68 4.49
CA PRO A 422 -17.74 -8.72 3.86
C PRO A 422 -17.39 -7.45 3.09
N LYS A 423 -18.34 -6.52 2.86
CA LYS A 423 -18.08 -5.23 2.22
C LYS A 423 -17.49 -4.20 3.17
N ILE A 424 -17.53 -4.44 4.48
CA ILE A 424 -16.98 -3.53 5.47
C ILE A 424 -15.48 -3.80 5.64
N ILE A 425 -14.69 -2.74 5.52
CA ILE A 425 -13.27 -2.80 5.88
C ILE A 425 -13.16 -2.46 7.36
N ALA A 426 -12.52 -3.32 8.14
CA ALA A 426 -12.31 -3.11 9.57
C ALA A 426 -10.91 -3.52 10.03
N GLY A 427 -10.48 -2.91 11.13
CA GLY A 427 -9.23 -3.19 11.82
C GLY A 427 -9.35 -2.84 13.30
N THR A 428 -8.46 -3.40 14.11
CA THR A 428 -8.51 -3.31 15.57
C THR A 428 -7.30 -2.55 16.12
N ARG A 429 -7.44 -1.93 17.29
CA ARG A 429 -6.35 -1.28 18.05
C ARG A 429 -6.55 -1.47 19.54
N VAL A 430 -5.46 -1.63 20.29
CA VAL A 430 -5.47 -1.54 21.76
C VAL A 430 -4.68 -0.31 22.18
N VAL A 431 -5.30 0.56 22.98
CA VAL A 431 -4.61 1.69 23.61
C VAL A 431 -4.93 1.67 25.09
N ASN A 432 -3.89 1.62 25.94
CA ASN A 432 -4.03 1.61 27.40
C ASN A 432 -5.03 0.55 27.92
N GLY A 433 -4.98 -0.65 27.34
CA GLY A 433 -5.87 -1.76 27.68
C GLY A 433 -7.30 -1.66 27.11
N VAL A 434 -7.64 -0.59 26.39
CA VAL A 434 -8.95 -0.40 25.76
C VAL A 434 -8.90 -0.80 24.28
N GLY A 435 -9.85 -1.64 23.85
CA GLY A 435 -10.02 -2.03 22.46
C GLY A 435 -10.79 -1.01 21.63
N TYR A 436 -10.38 -0.84 20.38
CA TYR A 436 -11.02 0.00 19.37
C TYR A 436 -11.23 -0.75 18.06
N ILE A 437 -12.35 -0.48 17.38
CA ILE A 437 -12.62 -0.94 16.01
C ILE A 437 -12.65 0.29 15.10
N ILE A 438 -11.82 0.32 14.07
CA ILE A 438 -11.90 1.30 12.97
C ILE A 438 -12.62 0.59 11.84
N ALA A 439 -13.77 1.11 11.41
CA ALA A 439 -14.58 0.50 10.37
C ALA A 439 -15.00 1.51 9.30
N ALA A 440 -14.98 1.07 8.04
CA ALA A 440 -15.27 1.88 6.87
C ALA A 440 -16.26 1.16 5.94
N ASN A 441 -17.26 1.91 5.46
CA ASN A 441 -18.31 1.41 4.59
C ASN A 441 -18.19 2.04 3.19
N PRO A 442 -17.67 1.29 2.19
CA PRO A 442 -17.56 1.78 0.82
C PRO A 442 -18.89 1.70 0.03
N THR A 443 -20.00 1.34 0.67
CA THR A 443 -21.29 1.21 -0.01
C THR A 443 -22.09 2.51 0.05
N ASN A 444 -22.97 2.70 -0.93
CA ASN A 444 -23.84 3.87 -1.07
C ASN A 444 -25.03 3.92 -0.10
N ARG A 445 -25.08 3.00 0.87
CA ARG A 445 -26.14 2.91 1.88
C ARG A 445 -25.53 2.67 3.25
N ALA A 446 -26.24 3.06 4.30
CA ALA A 446 -25.83 2.69 5.64
C ALA A 446 -25.84 1.16 5.79
N VAL A 447 -24.85 0.63 6.51
CA VAL A 447 -24.70 -0.80 6.74
C VAL A 447 -24.62 -1.05 8.24
N THR A 448 -25.55 -1.84 8.76
CA THR A 448 -25.43 -2.44 10.09
C THR A 448 -24.67 -3.75 9.95
N SER A 449 -23.58 -3.91 10.71
CA SER A 449 -22.79 -5.13 10.74
C SER A 449 -22.57 -5.56 12.19
N SER A 450 -22.58 -6.87 12.41
CA SER A 450 -22.11 -7.48 13.64
C SER A 450 -20.62 -7.78 13.51
N TYR A 451 -19.91 -7.74 14.64
CA TYR A 451 -18.47 -7.91 14.75
C TYR A 451 -18.21 -8.90 15.87
N THR A 452 -17.71 -10.09 15.51
CA THR A 452 -17.27 -11.06 16.51
C THR A 452 -15.90 -10.61 17.02
N LEU A 453 -15.74 -10.54 18.33
CA LEU A 453 -14.50 -10.16 19.01
C LEU A 453 -13.76 -11.43 19.45
N ASN A 454 -12.51 -11.57 19.03
CA ASN A 454 -11.66 -12.70 19.40
C ASN A 454 -10.43 -12.18 20.13
N GLY A 455 -10.08 -12.77 21.27
CA GLY A 455 -8.86 -12.43 22.03
C GLY A 455 -8.92 -11.10 22.80
N LEU A 456 -10.09 -10.46 22.91
CA LEU A 456 -10.26 -9.28 23.76
C LEU A 456 -10.30 -9.74 25.23
N GLY A 457 -9.45 -9.15 26.07
CA GLY A 457 -9.32 -9.54 27.48
C GLY A 457 -10.51 -9.20 28.39
N TYR A 458 -11.58 -8.62 27.84
CA TYR A 458 -12.81 -8.28 28.56
C TYR A 458 -14.02 -8.35 27.60
N THR A 459 -15.22 -8.46 28.18
CA THR A 459 -16.47 -8.31 27.43
C THR A 459 -16.90 -6.85 27.51
N PRO A 460 -17.11 -6.14 26.39
CA PRO A 460 -17.48 -4.73 26.45
C PRO A 460 -18.82 -4.52 27.17
N SER A 461 -18.92 -3.49 28.01
CA SER A 461 -20.18 -3.12 28.66
C SER A 461 -21.06 -2.25 27.76
N ALA A 462 -20.44 -1.44 26.91
CA ALA A 462 -21.08 -0.54 25.97
C ALA A 462 -20.13 -0.16 24.82
N LEU A 463 -20.69 0.43 23.76
CA LEU A 463 -19.91 0.99 22.67
C LEU A 463 -20.09 2.52 22.63
N GLN A 464 -18.98 3.20 22.36
CA GLN A 464 -18.97 4.64 22.16
C GLN A 464 -18.34 4.95 20.80
N ASP A 465 -18.99 5.81 20.03
CA ASP A 465 -18.36 6.42 18.86
C ASP A 465 -17.26 7.38 19.37
N PHE A 466 -16.00 7.00 19.16
CA PHE A 466 -14.85 7.75 19.66
C PHE A 466 -14.80 9.17 19.10
N ILE A 467 -15.28 9.40 17.89
CA ILE A 467 -15.23 10.72 17.24
C ILE A 467 -16.25 11.66 17.89
N THR A 468 -17.48 11.21 18.10
CA THR A 468 -18.57 12.07 18.61
C THR A 468 -18.77 12.00 20.12
N GLY A 469 -18.28 10.94 20.77
CA GLY A 469 -18.53 10.64 22.18
C GLY A 469 -19.91 10.01 22.46
N ALA A 470 -20.76 9.87 21.45
CA ALA A 470 -22.10 9.31 21.61
C ALA A 470 -22.07 7.80 21.85
N GLY A 471 -22.96 7.30 22.71
CA GLY A 471 -23.25 5.87 22.79
C GLY A 471 -23.79 5.35 21.46
N THR A 472 -23.43 4.13 21.07
CA THR A 472 -23.83 3.59 19.76
C THR A 472 -23.97 2.07 19.81
N GLY A 473 -24.77 1.51 18.90
CA GLY A 473 -24.85 0.06 18.71
C GLY A 473 -25.31 -0.74 19.93
N THR A 474 -25.00 -2.03 19.93
CA THR A 474 -25.34 -2.97 21.01
C THR A 474 -24.18 -3.95 21.26
N VAL A 475 -24.11 -4.47 22.49
CA VAL A 475 -23.19 -5.55 22.87
C VAL A 475 -24.00 -6.79 23.24
N SER A 476 -23.58 -7.95 22.76
CA SER A 476 -24.15 -9.25 23.08
C SER A 476 -23.02 -10.28 23.20
N GLY A 477 -22.56 -10.51 24.43
CA GLY A 477 -21.39 -11.34 24.71
C GLY A 477 -20.15 -10.83 23.97
N SER A 478 -19.48 -11.71 23.22
CA SER A 478 -18.33 -11.37 22.39
C SER A 478 -18.69 -10.76 21.03
N SER A 479 -19.95 -10.41 20.79
CA SER A 479 -20.39 -9.76 19.56
C SER A 479 -20.83 -8.32 19.82
N VAL A 480 -20.43 -7.42 18.93
CA VAL A 480 -20.87 -6.02 18.94
C VAL A 480 -21.50 -5.66 17.61
N THR A 481 -22.56 -4.85 17.61
CA THR A 481 -23.29 -4.49 16.39
C THR A 481 -23.48 -3.00 16.32
N PHE A 482 -23.14 -2.38 15.19
CA PHE A 482 -23.35 -0.95 14.96
C PHE A 482 -23.53 -0.64 13.47
N THR A 483 -24.09 0.53 13.18
CA THR A 483 -24.35 1.02 11.83
C THR A 483 -23.28 2.00 11.37
N ILE A 484 -22.76 1.81 10.17
CA ILE A 484 -21.82 2.73 9.52
C ILE A 484 -22.56 3.45 8.39
N PRO A 485 -22.47 4.80 8.29
CA PRO A 485 -23.13 5.56 7.23
C PRO A 485 -22.71 5.12 5.82
N ALA A 486 -23.52 5.47 4.81
CA ALA A 486 -23.14 5.35 3.40
C ALA A 486 -21.84 6.12 3.16
N TYR A 487 -20.87 5.51 2.48
CA TYR A 487 -19.56 6.11 2.23
C TYR A 487 -18.88 6.68 3.49
N GLY A 488 -19.18 6.09 4.65
CA GLY A 488 -18.79 6.61 5.96
C GLY A 488 -17.72 5.77 6.63
N SER A 489 -17.28 6.27 7.79
CA SER A 489 -16.41 5.56 8.71
C SER A 489 -16.92 5.71 10.15
N LYS A 490 -16.52 4.79 11.03
CA LYS A 490 -16.69 4.90 12.48
C LYS A 490 -15.44 4.40 13.19
N VAL A 491 -15.13 5.02 14.32
CA VAL A 491 -14.12 4.55 15.27
C VAL A 491 -14.86 4.22 16.55
N ILE A 492 -14.97 2.95 16.88
CA ILE A 492 -15.72 2.46 18.03
C ILE A 492 -14.77 2.16 19.17
N LYS A 493 -14.97 2.80 20.30
CA LYS A 493 -14.33 2.46 21.57
C LYS A 493 -15.17 1.41 22.30
N LEU A 494 -14.53 0.31 22.69
CA LEU A 494 -15.15 -0.79 23.43
C LEU A 494 -15.01 -0.52 24.94
N LEU A 495 -16.06 -0.05 25.60
CA LEU A 495 -16.01 0.31 27.02
C LEU A 495 -15.94 -0.95 27.90
N GLN A 496 -15.17 -0.89 28.98
CA GLN A 496 -15.05 -1.97 29.97
C GLN A 496 -16.27 -2.03 30.89
#